data_AF-A0A258ZJJ7-F1
#
_entry.id   AF-A0A258ZJJ7-F1
#
_cell.length_a   1.000
_cell.length_b   1.000
_cell.length_c   1.000
_cell.angle_alpha   90.00
_cell.angle_beta   90.00
_cell.angle_gamma   90.00
#
_symmetry.space_group_name_H-M   'P 1'
#
loop_
_entity.id
_entity.type
_entity.pdbx_description
1 polymer ?
#
loop_
_entity_poly.entity_id
_entity_poly.type
_entity_poly.pdbx_seq_one_letter_code
_entity_poly.pdbx_strand_id
1 'polypeptide(L)'
;MQLIEFKEQTVIIAKDQPEYLPLPAHQFKNDPEGKIAFCWKLSWHERFEVLCHGVLWHQVLTFHSPLQPQMLGTEKPEMKP
;
A
#
# COMPACT_ATOMS: atom_id res chain seq x y z
N MET A 1 7.96 -9.28 -1.05
CA MET A 1 7.60 -7.97 -0.46
C MET A 1 6.38 -8.24 0.38
N GLN A 2 6.26 -7.59 1.53
CA GLN A 2 5.12 -7.80 2.43
C GLN A 2 4.56 -6.48 2.91
N LEU A 3 3.25 -6.45 3.11
CA LEU A 3 2.60 -5.34 3.77
C LEU A 3 2.93 -5.40 5.28
N ILE A 4 3.16 -4.25 5.90
CA ILE A 4 3.52 -4.17 7.32
C ILE A 4 2.62 -3.19 8.07
N GLU A 5 2.41 -3.47 9.35
CA GLU A 5 1.76 -2.53 10.27
C GLU A 5 2.66 -1.32 10.56
N PHE A 6 2.04 -0.18 10.85
CA PHE A 6 2.72 1.07 11.17
C PHE A 6 1.88 1.94 12.11
N LYS A 7 2.55 2.87 12.81
CA LYS A 7 1.97 3.61 13.94
C LYS A 7 0.67 4.36 13.62
N GLU A 8 0.60 4.95 12.43
CA GLU A 8 -0.52 5.80 12.03
C GLU A 8 -1.68 5.02 11.40
N GLN A 9 -1.62 3.69 11.31
CA GLN A 9 -2.68 2.87 10.75
C GLN A 9 -4.05 3.18 11.37
N THR A 10 -5.07 3.35 10.52
CA THR A 10 -6.44 3.66 10.94
C THR A 10 -7.44 2.57 10.61
N VAL A 11 -7.10 1.66 9.69
CA VAL A 11 -7.99 0.59 9.23
C VAL A 11 -7.20 -0.66 8.85
N ILE A 12 -7.83 -1.82 8.94
CA ILE A 12 -7.36 -3.07 8.35
C ILE A 12 -8.39 -3.51 7.31
N ILE A 13 -8.04 -3.39 6.04
CA ILE A 13 -8.92 -3.79 4.93
C ILE A 13 -8.88 -5.32 4.80
N ALA A 14 -10.01 -5.93 4.42
CA ALA A 14 -10.14 -7.38 4.23
C ALA A 14 -9.82 -8.23 5.49
N LYS A 15 -9.96 -7.67 6.70
CA LYS A 15 -9.65 -8.36 7.97
C LYS A 15 -10.37 -9.71 8.14
N ASP A 16 -11.64 -9.77 7.75
CA ASP A 16 -12.51 -10.92 7.98
C ASP A 16 -12.83 -11.68 6.67
N GLN A 17 -11.97 -11.55 5.65
CA GLN A 17 -12.13 -12.23 4.35
C GLN A 17 -11.06 -13.33 4.22
N PRO A 18 -11.41 -14.62 4.36
CA PRO A 18 -10.41 -15.70 4.38
C PRO A 18 -9.66 -15.87 3.06
N GLU A 19 -10.22 -15.41 1.94
CA GLU A 19 -9.60 -15.45 0.62
C GLU A 19 -8.52 -14.39 0.42
N TYR A 20 -8.45 -13.36 1.28
CA TYR A 20 -7.56 -12.23 1.13
C TYR A 20 -6.67 -12.02 2.36
N LEU A 21 -5.46 -11.53 2.14
CA LEU A 21 -4.59 -11.12 3.23
C LEU A 21 -5.12 -9.80 3.84
N PRO A 22 -5.20 -9.68 5.17
CA PRO A 22 -5.53 -8.42 5.83
C PRO A 22 -4.55 -7.34 5.43
N LEU A 23 -5.06 -6.15 5.08
CA LEU A 23 -4.26 -5.03 4.61
C LEU A 23 -4.30 -3.87 5.62
N PRO A 24 -3.37 -3.80 6.59
CA PRO A 24 -3.13 -2.60 7.39
C PRO A 24 -2.91 -1.37 6.51
N ALA A 25 -3.69 -0.32 6.77
CA ALA A 25 -3.66 0.91 5.99
C ALA A 25 -3.98 2.16 6.83
N HIS A 26 -3.58 3.31 6.31
CA HIS A 26 -4.01 4.61 6.81
C HIS A 26 -4.98 5.22 5.80
N GLN A 27 -6.24 5.33 6.20
CA GLN A 27 -7.26 6.11 5.53
C GLN A 27 -7.19 7.56 6.02
N PHE A 28 -6.92 8.50 5.09
CA PHE A 28 -6.81 9.92 5.40
C PHE A 28 -8.20 10.50 5.65
N LYS A 29 -8.51 10.83 6.91
CA LYS A 29 -9.81 11.43 7.26
C LYS A 29 -9.91 12.83 6.64
N ASN A 30 -11.07 13.15 6.08
CA ASN A 30 -11.38 14.44 5.45
C ASN A 30 -10.57 14.75 4.17
N ASP A 31 -9.86 13.77 3.60
CA ASP A 31 -9.25 13.92 2.29
C ASP A 31 -10.34 13.86 1.20
N PRO A 32 -10.48 14.88 0.34
CA PRO A 32 -11.56 14.94 -0.66
C PRO A 32 -11.47 13.84 -1.72
N GLU A 33 -10.28 13.25 -1.91
CA GLU A 33 -10.02 12.18 -2.86
C GLU A 33 -10.08 10.79 -2.20
N GLY A 34 -10.27 10.74 -0.87
CA GLY A 34 -10.39 9.51 -0.11
C GLY A 34 -9.12 8.65 -0.12
N LYS A 35 -7.93 9.28 -0.13
CA LYS A 35 -6.65 8.55 -0.19
C LYS A 35 -6.52 7.49 0.91
N ILE A 36 -5.85 6.40 0.54
CA ILE A 36 -5.46 5.32 1.43
C ILE A 36 -3.98 5.04 1.20
N ALA A 37 -3.20 4.97 2.28
CA ALA A 37 -1.78 4.62 2.23
C ALA A 37 -1.53 3.24 2.84
N PHE A 38 -0.70 2.49 2.13
CA PHE A 38 -0.18 1.18 2.50
C PHE A 38 1.33 1.30 2.70
N CYS A 39 1.89 0.53 3.64
CA CYS A 39 3.34 0.44 3.81
C CYS A 39 3.84 -0.95 3.42
N TRP A 40 4.68 -1.00 2.40
CA TRP A 40 5.28 -2.24 1.92
C TRP A 40 6.75 -2.30 2.30
N LYS A 41 7.16 -3.45 2.84
CA LYS A 41 8.55 -3.76 3.14
C LYS A 41 9.10 -4.73 2.10
N LEU A 42 10.06 -4.24 1.32
CA LEU A 42 10.88 -5.08 0.45
C LEU A 42 11.76 -6.01 1.30
N SER A 43 11.87 -7.27 0.89
CA SER A 43 12.86 -8.21 1.39
C SER A 43 14.27 -7.79 0.97
N TRP A 44 15.30 -8.39 1.57
CA TRP A 44 16.69 -8.10 1.21
C TRP A 44 16.99 -8.38 -0.26
N HIS A 45 16.48 -9.49 -0.81
CA HIS A 45 16.62 -9.82 -2.23
C HIS A 45 15.96 -8.76 -3.12
N GLU A 46 14.72 -8.37 -2.82
CA GLU A 46 14.00 -7.38 -3.63
C GLU A 46 14.60 -5.98 -3.53
N ARG A 47 15.19 -5.61 -2.39
CA ARG A 47 15.94 -4.35 -2.28
C ARG A 47 17.12 -4.35 -3.24
N PHE A 48 17.82 -5.47 -3.39
CA PHE A 48 18.93 -5.58 -4.33
C PHE A 48 18.44 -5.51 -5.78
N GLU A 49 17.37 -6.23 -6.12
CA GLU A 49 16.73 -6.14 -7.45
C GLU A 49 16.33 -4.70 -7.81
N VAL A 50 15.66 -3.99 -6.89
CA VAL A 50 15.27 -2.59 -7.09
C VAL A 50 16.50 -1.67 -7.14
N LEU A 51 17.53 -1.93 -6.35
CA LEU A 51 18.78 -1.15 -6.39
C LEU A 51 19.49 -1.30 -7.74
N CYS A 52 19.58 -2.52 -8.27
CA CYS A 52 20.30 -2.82 -9.49
C CYS A 52 19.54 -2.41 -10.76
N HIS A 53 18.22 -2.62 -10.77
CA HIS A 53 17.41 -2.44 -11.97
C HIS A 53 16.51 -1.20 -11.91
N GLY A 54 16.20 -0.69 -10.72
CA GLY A 54 15.27 0.44 -10.54
C GLY A 54 13.83 0.11 -10.91
N VAL A 55 13.46 -1.16 -11.02
CA VAL A 55 12.14 -1.61 -11.52
C VAL A 55 11.30 -2.19 -10.39
N LEU A 56 10.05 -1.72 -10.30
CA LEU A 56 9.02 -2.29 -9.46
C LEU A 56 7.76 -2.54 -10.31
N TRP A 57 7.25 -3.76 -10.29
CA TRP A 57 6.01 -4.12 -10.98
C TRP A 57 4.83 -4.01 -10.01
N HIS A 58 3.75 -3.34 -10.43
CA HIS A 58 2.52 -3.19 -9.65
C HIS A 58 1.33 -3.69 -10.46
N GLN A 59 0.65 -4.71 -9.94
CA GLN A 59 -0.53 -5.29 -10.54
C GLN A 59 -1.70 -5.14 -9.57
N VAL A 60 -2.84 -4.69 -10.09
CA VAL A 60 -4.05 -4.44 -9.30
C VAL A 60 -5.21 -5.16 -9.94
N LEU A 61 -5.97 -5.90 -9.13
CA LEU A 61 -7.24 -6.46 -9.55
C LEU A 61 -8.29 -5.33 -9.58
N THR A 62 -8.61 -4.83 -10.77
CA THR A 62 -9.63 -3.77 -10.92
C THR A 62 -11.05 -4.31 -11.01
N PHE A 63 -11.21 -5.64 -11.13
CA PHE A 63 -12.50 -6.31 -11.32
C PHE A 63 -13.37 -5.65 -12.40
N HIS A 64 -12.75 -5.28 -13.53
CA HIS A 64 -13.40 -4.60 -14.65
C HIS A 64 -13.99 -3.21 -14.33
N SER A 65 -13.62 -2.62 -13.19
CA SER A 65 -13.95 -1.24 -12.85
C SER A 65 -12.81 -0.30 -13.26
N PRO A 66 -13.07 1.01 -13.44
CA PRO A 66 -12.02 1.99 -13.66
C PRO A 66 -10.97 1.96 -12.56
N LEU A 67 -9.68 1.94 -12.95
CA LEU A 67 -8.57 1.99 -12.01
C LEU A 67 -8.56 3.35 -11.30
N GLN A 68 -8.45 3.33 -9.97
CA GLN A 68 -8.26 4.54 -9.17
C GLN A 68 -6.83 5.10 -9.35
N PRO A 69 -6.59 6.42 -9.20
CA PRO A 69 -5.24 6.98 -9.23
C PRO A 69 -4.31 6.26 -8.24
N GLN A 70 -3.14 5.84 -8.71
CA GLN A 70 -2.14 5.13 -7.91
C GLN A 70 -0.90 6.01 -7.75
N MET A 71 -0.36 6.07 -6.52
CA MET A 71 0.89 6.75 -6.21
C MET A 71 1.81 5.78 -5.48
N LEU A 72 2.91 5.39 -6.15
CA LEU A 72 3.96 4.57 -5.57
C LEU A 72 5.14 5.47 -5.20
N GLY A 73 5.70 5.27 -4.01
CA GLY A 73 6.83 6.06 -3.53
C GLY A 73 7.59 5.33 -2.44
N THR A 74 8.83 5.78 -2.22
CA THR A 74 9.70 5.31 -1.14
C THR A 74 9.62 6.19 0.11
N GLU A 75 9.03 7.38 -0.02
CA GLU A 75 8.84 8.34 1.05
C GLU A 75 7.53 8.08 1.79
N LYS A 76 7.58 8.15 3.12
CA LYS A 76 6.38 8.04 3.95
C LYS A 76 5.52 9.29 3.75
N PRO A 77 4.23 9.15 3.38
CA PRO A 77 3.36 10.32 3.23
C PRO A 77 3.11 10.99 4.57
N GLU A 78 2.80 12.29 4.54
CA GLU A 78 2.42 13.05 5.73
C GLU A 78 1.05 12.62 6.24
N MET A 79 1.05 11.72 7.23
CA MET A 79 -0.15 11.26 7.91
C MET A 79 -0.41 12.17 9.11
N LYS A 80 -1.24 13.21 8.92
CA LYS A 80 -1.68 14.05 10.03
C LYS A 80 -2.56 13.21 10.98
N PRO A 81 -2.38 13.30 12.31
CA PRO A 81 -3.22 12.58 13.28
C PRO A 81 -4.71 12.94 13.20
#